data_AF-A0A0C3MZ50-F1
#
_entry.id   AF-A0A0C3MZ50-F1
#
_cell.length_a   1.000
_cell.length_b   1.000
_cell.length_c   1.000
_cell.angle_alpha   90.00
_cell.angle_beta   90.00
_cell.angle_gamma   90.00
#
_symmetry.space_group_name_H-M   'P 1'
#
loop_
_entity.id
_entity.type
_entity.pdbx_description
1 polymer ?
#
loop_
_entity_poly.entity_id
_entity_poly.type
_entity_poly.pdbx_seq_one_letter_code
_entity_poly.pdbx_strand_id
1 'polypeptide(L)'
;LKWDEVVEYAFIAEFDLLRDARQDVSQRPWATPAGRSAMDHYFKLLRAREEIERLEVEAHRLLTYLRDEERFLDESEQQVRALHPPLAHQIARYHSIHSRFTSQHLKRLHDITKLPGYKGSLSFGESVRTGPGE
;
A
#
# COMPACT_ATOMS: atom_id res chain seq x y z
N LEU A 1 -37.01 16.09 25.25
CA LEU A 1 -36.11 16.09 24.10
C LEU A 1 -35.86 14.65 23.73
N LYS A 2 -36.33 14.24 22.55
CA LYS A 2 -35.93 12.95 21.98
C LYS A 2 -34.49 13.08 21.51
N TRP A 3 -33.73 11.99 21.56
CA TRP A 3 -32.31 12.01 21.20
C TRP A 3 -32.08 12.52 19.77
N ASP A 4 -33.00 12.20 18.87
CA ASP A 4 -33.01 12.65 17.48
C ASP A 4 -33.07 14.18 17.35
N GLU A 5 -33.88 14.86 18.18
CA GLU A 5 -33.98 16.32 18.19
C GLU A 5 -32.68 16.97 18.66
N VAL A 6 -31.99 16.36 19.63
CA VAL A 6 -30.72 16.87 20.16
C VAL A 6 -29.61 16.79 19.10
N VAL A 7 -29.57 15.71 18.32
CA VAL A 7 -28.63 15.53 17.21
C VAL A 7 -28.89 16.54 16.10
N GLU A 8 -30.16 16.76 15.75
CA GLU A 8 -30.55 17.72 14.72
C GLU A 8 -30.20 19.15 15.11
N TYR A 9 -30.43 19.54 16.37
CA TYR A 9 -30.02 20.85 16.88
C TYR A 9 -28.49 21.02 16.98
N ALA A 10 -27.75 19.97 17.33
CA ALA A 10 -26.28 20.03 17.35
C ALA A 10 -25.71 20.24 15.94
N PHE A 11 -26.28 19.55 14.95
CA PHE A 11 -25.92 19.73 13.54
C PHE A 11 -26.22 21.14 13.05
N ILE A 12 -27.43 21.66 13.30
CA ILE A 12 -27.82 23.03 12.91
C ILE A 12 -26.95 24.08 13.62
N ALA A 13 -26.63 23.88 14.89
CA ALA A 13 -25.75 24.78 15.65
C ALA A 13 -24.31 24.80 15.09
N GLU A 14 -23.81 23.69 14.54
CA GLU A 14 -22.49 23.62 13.92
C GLU A 14 -22.43 24.43 12.60
N PHE A 15 -23.51 24.45 11.82
CA PHE A 15 -23.64 25.34 10.65
C PHE A 15 -23.78 26.80 11.04
N ASP A 16 -24.50 27.08 12.12
CA ASP A 16 -24.64 28.44 12.65
C ASP A 16 -23.32 28.97 13.22
N LEU A 17 -22.48 28.10 13.80
CA LEU A 17 -21.11 28.42 14.22
C LEU A 17 -20.23 28.82 13.01
N LEU A 18 -20.36 28.09 11.90
CA LEU A 18 -19.68 28.42 10.63
C LEU A 18 -20.22 29.71 10.01
N ARG A 19 -21.52 30.00 10.18
CA ARG A 19 -22.17 31.23 9.71
C ARG A 19 -21.78 32.45 10.53
N ASP A 20 -21.70 32.35 11.85
CA ASP A 20 -21.32 33.45 12.75
C ASP A 20 -19.82 33.76 12.73
N ALA A 21 -19.00 32.80 12.29
CA ALA A 21 -17.57 33.02 12.10
C ALA A 21 -17.24 34.02 10.97
N ARG A 22 -18.19 34.37 10.07
CA ARG A 22 -18.19 35.39 8.97
C ARG A 22 -16.84 35.83 8.38
N GLN A 23 -15.82 35.00 8.44
CA GLN A 23 -14.59 35.17 7.71
C GLN A 23 -14.86 34.52 6.38
N ASP A 24 -14.98 35.35 5.35
CA ASP A 24 -15.07 34.88 3.98
C ASP A 24 -13.86 33.98 3.70
N VAL A 25 -14.08 32.67 3.75
CA VAL A 25 -13.03 31.68 3.56
C VAL A 25 -12.46 31.75 2.15
N SER A 26 -13.21 32.32 1.19
CA SER A 26 -12.72 32.56 -0.18
C SER A 26 -11.58 33.57 -0.24
N GLN A 27 -11.46 34.46 0.77
CA GLN A 27 -10.34 35.40 0.91
C GLN A 27 -9.12 34.77 1.56
N ARG A 28 -9.21 33.53 2.04
CA ARG A 28 -8.05 32.86 2.64
C ARG A 28 -7.03 32.51 1.55
N PRO A 29 -5.71 32.68 1.81
CA PRO A 29 -4.68 32.36 0.82
C PRO A 29 -4.82 30.95 0.25
N TRP A 30 -5.19 29.99 1.10
CA TRP A 30 -5.41 28.58 0.74
C TRP A 30 -6.65 28.31 -0.12
N ALA A 31 -7.63 29.22 -0.17
CA ALA A 31 -8.85 29.05 -0.96
C ALA A 31 -8.68 29.49 -2.42
N THR A 32 -7.66 30.32 -2.70
CA THR A 32 -7.30 30.70 -4.07
C THR A 32 -6.82 29.48 -4.86
N PRO A 33 -7.03 29.42 -6.19
CA PRO A 33 -6.50 28.33 -7.02
C PRO A 33 -4.99 28.15 -6.88
N ALA A 34 -4.24 29.25 -6.81
CA ALA A 34 -2.80 29.24 -6.61
C ALA A 34 -2.41 28.69 -5.23
N GLY A 35 -3.11 29.10 -4.17
CA GLY A 35 -2.88 28.60 -2.81
C GLY A 35 -3.21 27.10 -2.65
N ARG A 36 -4.29 26.62 -3.26
CA ARG A 36 -4.60 25.18 -3.32
C ARG A 36 -3.50 24.40 -4.01
N SER A 37 -3.07 24.86 -5.18
CA SER A 37 -1.95 24.24 -5.90
C SER A 37 -0.67 24.25 -5.05
N ALA A 38 -0.33 25.36 -4.40
CA ALA A 38 0.85 25.45 -3.54
C ALA A 38 0.78 24.47 -2.35
N MET A 39 -0.37 24.36 -1.69
CA MET A 39 -0.58 23.38 -0.62
C MET A 39 -0.48 21.94 -1.13
N ASP A 40 -1.09 21.62 -2.27
CA ASP A 40 -1.00 20.29 -2.87
C ASP A 40 0.46 19.91 -3.15
N HIS A 41 1.25 20.83 -3.72
CA HIS A 41 2.67 20.60 -3.94
C HIS A 41 3.44 20.44 -2.63
N TYR A 42 3.16 21.28 -1.64
CA TYR A 42 3.80 21.20 -0.32
C TYR A 42 3.53 19.84 0.36
N PHE A 43 2.26 19.42 0.42
CA PHE A 43 1.91 18.14 1.02
C PHE A 43 2.41 16.95 0.20
N LYS A 44 2.40 17.02 -1.14
CA LYS A 44 3.04 15.99 -1.98
C LYS A 44 4.52 15.85 -1.65
N LEU A 45 5.23 16.96 -1.43
CA LEU A 45 6.64 16.93 -1.05
C LEU A 45 6.86 16.30 0.33
N LEU A 46 6.02 16.64 1.32
CA LEU A 46 6.07 16.00 2.64
C LEU A 46 5.82 14.49 2.54
N ARG A 47 4.76 14.09 1.83
CA ARG A 47 4.40 12.68 1.63
C ARG A 47 5.47 11.92 0.85
N ALA A 48 6.10 12.54 -0.13
CA ALA A 48 7.19 11.90 -0.88
C ALA A 48 8.39 11.53 0.01
N ARG A 49 8.68 12.34 1.04
CA ARG A 49 9.75 12.02 2.00
C ARG A 49 9.40 10.81 2.85
N GLU A 50 8.17 10.75 3.35
CA GLU A 50 7.66 9.58 4.08
C GLU A 50 7.65 8.33 3.18
N GLU A 51 7.28 8.49 1.91
CA GLU A 51 7.21 7.38 0.97
C GLU A 51 8.58 6.79 0.66
N ILE A 52 9.64 7.61 0.61
CA ILE A 52 11.02 7.12 0.47
C ILE A 52 11.40 6.21 1.64
N GLU A 53 11.04 6.59 2.88
CA GLU A 53 11.32 5.77 4.06
C GLU A 53 10.51 4.47 4.05
N ARG A 54 9.24 4.51 3.62
CA ARG A 54 8.37 3.33 3.52
C ARG A 54 8.80 2.37 2.41
N LEU A 55 9.32 2.90 1.31
CA LEU A 55 9.74 2.12 0.15
C LEU A 55 10.76 1.05 0.53
N GLU A 56 11.64 1.34 1.48
CA GLU A 56 12.62 0.37 1.97
C GLU A 56 11.93 -0.83 2.62
N VAL A 57 11.00 -0.59 3.54
CA VAL A 57 10.23 -1.64 4.23
C VAL A 57 9.42 -2.46 3.24
N GLU A 58 8.74 -1.80 2.31
CA GLU A 58 7.91 -2.48 1.31
C GLU A 58 8.74 -3.26 0.28
N ALA A 59 9.93 -2.78 -0.11
CA ALA A 59 10.84 -3.51 -0.98
C ALA A 59 11.32 -4.82 -0.33
N HIS A 60 11.64 -4.80 0.97
CA HIS A 60 12.01 -6.01 1.71
C HIS A 60 10.84 -6.98 1.86
N ARG A 61 9.64 -6.46 2.16
CA ARG A 61 8.42 -7.28 2.26
C ARG A 61 8.10 -7.97 0.95
N LEU A 62 8.16 -7.23 -0.16
CA LEU A 62 7.92 -7.80 -1.49
C LEU A 62 8.96 -8.86 -1.85
N LEU A 63 10.25 -8.62 -1.57
CA LEU A 63 11.31 -9.61 -1.79
C LEU A 63 11.06 -10.90 -0.99
N THR A 64 10.66 -10.75 0.27
CA THR A 64 10.35 -11.88 1.17
C THR A 64 9.13 -12.65 0.66
N TYR A 65 8.06 -11.93 0.30
CA TYR A 65 6.84 -12.51 -0.28
C TYR A 65 7.14 -13.34 -1.53
N LEU A 66 7.93 -12.81 -2.48
CA LEU A 66 8.24 -13.52 -3.71
C LEU A 66 8.98 -14.84 -3.46
N ARG A 67 9.92 -14.87 -2.50
CA ARG A 67 10.62 -16.10 -2.10
C ARG A 67 9.65 -17.11 -1.47
N ASP A 68 8.82 -16.64 -0.55
CA ASP A 68 7.94 -17.52 0.21
C ASP A 68 6.79 -18.07 -0.65
N GLU A 69 6.26 -17.27 -1.59
CA GLU A 69 5.30 -17.70 -2.60
C GLU A 69 5.88 -18.77 -3.54
N GLU A 70 7.12 -18.57 -4.02
CA GLU A 70 7.81 -19.55 -4.87
C GLU A 70 7.94 -20.91 -4.15
N ARG A 71 8.44 -20.89 -2.91
CA ARG A 71 8.57 -22.11 -2.08
C ARG A 71 7.22 -22.77 -1.83
N PHE A 72 6.19 -21.98 -1.51
CA PHE A 72 4.86 -22.50 -1.25
C PHE A 72 4.25 -23.20 -2.47
N LEU A 73 4.38 -22.62 -3.65
CA LEU A 73 3.85 -23.21 -4.89
C LEU A 73 4.58 -24.50 -5.26
N ASP A 74 5.92 -24.52 -5.13
CA ASP A 74 6.74 -25.72 -5.35
C ASP A 74 6.35 -26.86 -4.40
N GLU A 75 6.23 -26.57 -3.10
CA GLU A 75 5.84 -27.55 -2.08
C GLU A 75 4.41 -28.05 -2.32
N SER A 76 3.49 -27.15 -2.64
CA SER A 76 2.08 -27.50 -2.91
C SER A 76 1.95 -28.38 -4.15
N GLU A 77 2.69 -28.10 -5.21
CA GLU A 77 2.72 -28.95 -6.40
C GLU A 77 3.19 -30.37 -6.03
N GLN A 78 4.32 -30.47 -5.32
CA GLN A 78 4.92 -31.76 -4.94
C GLN A 78 3.98 -32.60 -4.06
N GLN A 79 3.33 -31.98 -3.07
CA GLN A 79 2.41 -32.67 -2.16
C GLN A 79 1.19 -33.24 -2.90
N VAL A 80 0.63 -32.47 -3.83
CA VAL A 80 -0.60 -32.86 -4.53
C VAL A 80 -0.33 -33.76 -5.73
N ARG A 81 0.91 -33.81 -6.25
CA ARG A 81 1.28 -34.55 -7.47
C ARG A 81 0.91 -36.03 -7.43
N ALA A 82 1.10 -36.69 -6.30
CA ALA A 82 0.77 -38.11 -6.14
C ALA A 82 -0.73 -38.35 -5.92
N LEU A 83 -1.42 -37.42 -5.26
CA LEU A 83 -2.84 -37.58 -4.87
C LEU A 83 -3.81 -37.13 -5.97
N HIS A 84 -3.47 -36.05 -6.68
CA HIS A 84 -4.34 -35.44 -7.68
C HIS A 84 -3.53 -34.77 -8.81
N PRO A 85 -3.01 -35.56 -9.77
CA PRO A 85 -2.17 -35.06 -10.87
C PRO A 85 -2.77 -33.89 -11.68
N PRO A 86 -4.09 -33.84 -11.98
CA PRO A 86 -4.67 -32.70 -12.68
C PRO A 86 -4.58 -31.39 -11.88
N LEU A 87 -4.62 -31.44 -10.55
CA LEU A 87 -4.54 -30.26 -9.71
C LEU A 87 -3.10 -29.78 -9.61
N ALA A 88 -2.14 -30.69 -9.44
CA ALA A 88 -0.71 -30.37 -9.54
C ALA A 88 -0.36 -29.71 -10.88
N HIS A 89 -0.95 -30.17 -11.99
CA HIS A 89 -0.79 -29.51 -13.28
C HIS A 89 -1.32 -28.07 -13.30
N GLN A 90 -2.47 -27.79 -12.66
CA GLN A 90 -2.97 -26.41 -12.55
C GLN A 90 -2.06 -25.54 -11.68
N ILE A 91 -1.53 -26.08 -10.57
CA ILE A 91 -0.57 -25.38 -9.70
C ILE A 91 0.69 -25.04 -10.50
N ALA A 92 1.26 -26.00 -11.23
CA ALA A 92 2.44 -25.78 -12.09
C ALA A 92 2.20 -24.70 -13.16
N ARG A 93 1.00 -24.69 -13.78
CA ARG A 93 0.62 -23.64 -14.74
C ARG A 93 0.52 -22.27 -14.09
N TYR A 94 -0.10 -22.19 -12.92
CA TYR A 94 -0.21 -20.94 -12.15
C TYR A 94 1.18 -20.42 -11.75
N HIS A 95 2.02 -21.30 -11.22
CA HIS A 95 3.40 -21.00 -10.84
C HIS A 95 4.24 -20.52 -12.03
N SER A 96 4.14 -21.17 -13.19
CA SER A 96 4.81 -20.71 -14.41
C SER A 96 4.39 -19.30 -14.84
N ILE A 97 3.11 -18.94 -14.66
CA ILE A 97 2.65 -17.57 -14.94
C ILE A 97 3.24 -16.59 -13.92
N HIS A 98 3.21 -16.93 -12.63
CA HIS A 98 3.76 -16.10 -11.55
C HIS A 98 5.26 -15.84 -11.71
N SER A 99 6.04 -16.89 -11.96
CA SER A 99 7.50 -16.81 -12.11
C SER A 99 7.93 -15.83 -13.22
N ARG A 100 7.13 -15.71 -14.30
CA ARG A 100 7.37 -14.71 -15.36
C ARG A 100 7.31 -13.28 -14.85
N PHE A 101 6.42 -12.98 -13.92
CA PHE A 101 6.32 -11.66 -13.30
C PHE A 101 7.33 -11.49 -12.17
N THR A 102 7.66 -12.54 -11.43
CA THR A 102 8.70 -12.52 -10.39
C THR A 102 10.02 -11.97 -10.91
N SER A 103 10.46 -12.39 -12.10
CA SER A 103 11.69 -11.83 -12.72
C SER A 103 11.64 -10.32 -12.94
N GLN A 104 10.48 -9.77 -13.33
CA GLN A 104 10.28 -8.33 -13.53
C GLN A 104 10.24 -7.59 -12.19
N HIS A 105 9.62 -8.19 -11.16
CA HIS A 105 9.61 -7.63 -9.82
C HIS A 105 11.02 -7.57 -9.22
N LEU A 106 11.80 -8.64 -9.34
CA LEU A 106 13.19 -8.68 -8.88
C LEU A 106 14.04 -7.62 -9.59
N LYS A 107 13.85 -7.44 -10.91
CA LYS A 107 14.51 -6.37 -11.65
C LYS A 107 14.15 -4.98 -11.11
N ARG A 108 12.86 -4.71 -10.89
CA ARG A 108 12.39 -3.43 -10.33
C ARG A 108 12.92 -3.19 -8.93
N LEU A 109 12.91 -4.21 -8.06
CA LEU A 109 13.49 -4.14 -6.72
C LEU A 109 14.98 -3.80 -6.79
N HIS A 110 15.73 -4.42 -7.70
CA HIS A 110 17.12 -4.10 -7.93
C HIS A 110 17.34 -2.68 -8.48
N ASP A 111 16.44 -2.17 -9.33
CA ASP A 111 16.52 -0.79 -9.80
C ASP A 111 16.20 0.22 -8.69
N ILE A 112 15.29 -0.12 -7.76
CA ILE A 112 14.98 0.69 -6.57
C ILE A 112 16.23 0.88 -5.71
N THR A 113 17.07 -0.14 -5.53
CA THR A 113 18.29 0.01 -4.71
C THR A 113 19.33 0.95 -5.31
N LYS A 114 19.19 1.30 -6.59
CA LYS A 114 20.06 2.25 -7.29
C LYS A 114 19.54 3.69 -7.22
N LEU A 115 18.33 3.91 -6.70
CA LEU A 115 17.75 5.25 -6.64
C LEU A 115 18.50 6.13 -5.62
N PRO A 116 18.69 7.42 -5.93
CA PRO A 116 19.30 8.35 -4.98
C PRO A 116 18.42 8.49 -3.74
N GLY A 117 19.01 8.29 -2.57
CA GLY A 117 18.32 8.38 -1.28
C GLY A 117 17.85 7.03 -0.72
N TYR A 118 17.99 5.93 -1.45
CA TYR A 118 17.84 4.59 -0.90
C TYR A 118 19.01 4.28 0.05
N LYS A 119 18.71 3.89 1.29
CA LYS A 119 19.67 3.58 2.35
C LYS A 119 19.57 2.13 2.84
N GLY A 120 18.51 1.43 2.48
CA GLY A 120 18.28 0.03 2.81
C GLY A 120 19.26 -0.94 2.13
N SER A 121 19.19 -2.21 2.53
CA SER A 121 19.87 -3.34 1.88
C SER A 121 18.82 -4.36 1.49
N LEU A 122 18.79 -4.88 0.27
CA LEU A 122 17.83 -5.95 -0.06
C LEU A 122 18.30 -7.28 0.56
N SER A 123 17.92 -7.52 1.82
CA SER A 123 18.00 -8.85 2.43
C SER A 123 16.61 -9.46 2.53
N PHE A 124 16.57 -10.79 2.56
CA PHE A 124 15.33 -11.49 2.85
C PHE A 124 14.96 -11.29 4.33
N GLY A 125 13.69 -10.99 4.57
CA GLY A 125 13.11 -11.05 5.90
C GLY A 125 12.61 -12.45 6.25
N GLU A 126 12.01 -12.52 7.44
CA GLU A 126 11.25 -13.68 7.90
C GLU A 126 9.76 -13.32 7.84
N SER A 127 8.98 -14.16 7.14
CA SER A 127 7.52 -14.02 7.17
C SER A 127 7.01 -14.43 8.56
N VAL A 128 6.06 -13.66 9.07
CA VAL A 128 5.32 -14.01 10.30
C VAL A 128 4.47 -15.27 10.07
N ARG A 129 4.08 -15.53 8.81
CA ARG A 129 3.29 -16.68 8.39
C ARG A 129 4.21 -17.68 7.72
N THR A 130 4.57 -18.70 8.48
CA THR A 130 5.44 -19.80 8.04
C THR A 130 4.66 -21.06 7.64
N GLY A 131 3.34 -21.06 7.84
CA GLY A 131 2.47 -22.17 7.49
C GLY A 131 2.10 -22.18 6.00
N PRO A 132 1.84 -23.36 5.41
CA PRO A 132 1.36 -23.45 4.04
C PRO A 132 -0.05 -22.84 3.93
N GLY A 133 -0.17 -21.74 3.18
CA GLY A 133 -1.44 -21.12 2.81
C GLY A 133 -1.99 -20.05 3.75
N GLU A 134 -1.18 -19.52 4.67
CA GLU A 134 -1.60 -18.44 5.60
C GLU A 134 -1.25 -17.03 5.14
#